data_AF-A0A1V9XTG2-F1
#
_entry.id   AF-A0A1V9XTG2-F1
#
_cell.length_a   1.000
_cell.length_b   1.000
_cell.length_c   1.000
_cell.angle_alpha   90.00
_cell.angle_beta   90.00
_cell.angle_gamma   90.00
#
_symmetry.space_group_name_H-M   'P 1'
#
loop_
_entity.id
_entity.type
_entity.pdbx_description
1 polymer ?
#
loop_
_entity_poly.entity_id
_entity_poly.type
_entity_poly.pdbx_seq_one_letter_code
_entity_poly.pdbx_strand_id
1 'polypeptide(L)'
;MATEGHKRGRKMHGLRNFTHLTQEQLSNFTQLAQIEISDSGLKYIHEQAFGANRKLNEIILQRNPLQCNCSVAFLRQGADGLSSMLPWLAVTDGTVGDDELRCRKDGPSLQTGDEHTRLSDLDYDGENTCEAPNITYVSPAQTAEQENDTLHFECSAVGIPTPDLKWQWTDGFARPDYVLSASNECSNETNSSSEKVQCSRLTLRANVRMNQPLLCIAENVVYGSSKPVNVTVYAPPSVTIFRFDNRRPLTFHVLGYAWPPPYFVNFTVNGVPPNIPGRFLLRTSNDTGAMWKGNLTGTSE
;
A
#
# COMPACT_ATOMS: atom_id res chain seq x y z
N MET A 1 -8.12 7.58 30.97
CA MET A 1 -6.91 7.77 31.80
C MET A 1 -6.03 6.55 31.62
N ALA A 2 -5.06 6.63 30.71
CA ALA A 2 -4.00 5.65 30.54
C ALA A 2 -2.69 6.44 30.54
N THR A 3 -1.80 6.07 31.45
CA THR A 3 -0.62 6.82 31.86
C THR A 3 0.43 6.89 30.74
N GLU A 4 0.79 8.11 30.35
CA GLU A 4 1.99 8.46 29.59
C GLU A 4 3.25 7.99 30.34
N GLY A 5 3.74 6.81 29.98
CA GLY A 5 5.03 6.32 30.43
C GLY A 5 6.14 6.92 29.58
N HIS A 6 6.98 7.76 30.19
CA HIS A 6 8.30 8.20 29.71
C HIS A 6 9.17 6.99 29.32
N LYS A 7 9.04 6.47 28.09
CA LYS A 7 9.91 5.39 27.61
C LYS A 7 11.12 5.98 26.90
N ARG A 8 12.26 6.03 27.61
CA ARG A 8 13.58 6.38 27.07
C ARG A 8 14.07 5.39 26.00
N GLY A 9 13.59 4.15 26.03
CA GLY A 9 13.89 3.12 25.02
C GLY A 9 12.62 2.45 24.47
N ARG A 10 12.65 2.05 23.20
CA ARG A 10 11.55 1.32 22.55
C ARG A 10 12.07 0.04 21.89
N LYS A 11 11.35 -1.06 22.09
CA LYS A 11 11.65 -2.34 21.43
C LYS A 11 10.53 -2.72 20.48
N MET A 12 10.89 -3.09 19.26
CA MET A 12 10.04 -3.63 18.21
C MET A 12 10.58 -5.01 17.86
N HIS A 13 9.74 -6.04 17.99
CA HIS A 13 10.18 -7.42 17.79
C HIS A 13 9.07 -8.23 17.11
N GLY A 14 9.44 -9.13 16.20
CA GLY A 14 8.53 -10.11 15.61
C GLY A 14 7.41 -9.50 14.76
N LEU A 15 7.61 -8.28 14.26
CA LEU A 15 6.63 -7.61 13.42
C LEU A 15 6.64 -8.25 12.03
N ARG A 16 5.60 -9.01 11.70
CA ARG A 16 5.46 -9.58 10.35
C ARG A 16 5.13 -8.45 9.37
N ASN A 17 5.86 -8.38 8.26
CA ASN A 17 5.74 -7.37 7.19
C ASN A 17 6.27 -5.96 7.52
N PHE A 18 7.11 -5.78 8.54
CA PHE A 18 7.75 -4.50 8.82
C PHE A 18 9.02 -4.32 7.97
N THR A 19 8.85 -4.12 6.67
CA THR A 19 9.96 -4.10 5.71
C THR A 19 10.67 -2.74 5.59
N HIS A 20 9.99 -1.64 5.92
CA HIS A 20 10.48 -0.27 5.77
C HIS A 20 10.35 0.52 7.07
N LEU A 21 11.39 1.29 7.41
CA LEU A 21 11.37 2.27 8.49
C LEU A 21 11.38 3.71 7.91
N THR A 22 10.33 4.49 8.19
CA THR A 22 10.17 5.88 7.72
C THR A 22 10.05 6.88 8.88
N GLN A 23 10.18 8.18 8.58
CA GLN A 23 10.10 9.24 9.60
C GLN A 23 8.75 9.27 10.32
N GLU A 24 7.65 9.06 9.60
CA GLU A 24 6.30 9.14 10.14
C GLU A 24 6.07 8.15 11.28
N GLN A 25 6.64 6.95 11.17
CA GLN A 25 6.50 5.86 12.14
C GLN A 25 7.16 6.20 13.50
N LEU A 26 8.19 7.05 13.50
CA LEU A 26 8.92 7.47 14.69
C LEU A 26 8.66 8.92 15.11
N SER A 27 7.95 9.70 14.29
CA SER A 27 7.69 11.14 14.48
C SER A 27 7.11 11.50 15.86
N ASN A 28 6.19 10.68 16.37
CA ASN A 28 5.54 10.89 17.66
C ASN A 28 6.44 10.59 18.88
N PHE A 29 7.60 9.96 18.67
CA PHE A 29 8.51 9.51 19.74
C PHE A 29 9.67 10.48 19.95
N THR A 30 9.39 11.77 20.12
CA THR A 30 10.40 12.84 20.20
C THR A 30 11.42 12.69 21.33
N GLN A 31 11.08 11.93 22.38
CA GLN A 31 11.94 11.66 23.55
C GLN A 31 12.74 10.35 23.45
N LEU A 32 12.62 9.63 22.34
CA LEU A 32 13.26 8.34 22.13
C LEU A 32 14.78 8.49 22.18
N ALA A 33 15.44 7.76 23.07
CA ALA A 33 16.90 7.72 23.18
C ALA A 33 17.48 6.42 22.59
N GLN A 34 16.78 5.30 22.76
CA GLN A 34 17.21 4.01 22.24
C GLN A 34 16.07 3.32 21.47
N ILE A 35 16.37 2.68 20.34
CA ILE A 35 15.43 1.80 19.64
C ILE A 35 16.07 0.46 19.31
N GLU A 36 15.35 -0.61 19.62
CA GLU A 36 15.69 -1.96 19.20
C GLU A 36 14.63 -2.42 18.20
N ILE A 37 15.04 -2.78 16.99
CA ILE A 37 14.20 -3.40 15.98
C ILE A 37 14.84 -4.74 15.66
N SER A 38 14.26 -5.80 16.17
CA SER A 38 14.83 -7.14 16.04
C SER A 38 13.86 -8.09 15.36
N ASP A 39 14.34 -8.98 14.50
CA ASP A 39 13.54 -10.10 13.94
C ASP A 39 12.19 -9.64 13.35
N SER A 40 12.20 -8.53 12.60
CA SER A 40 10.98 -7.86 12.10
C SER A 40 10.90 -7.83 10.57
N GLY A 41 11.86 -8.47 9.89
CA GLY A 41 11.90 -8.47 8.42
C GLY A 41 12.24 -7.11 7.81
N LEU A 42 12.83 -6.20 8.60
CA LEU A 42 13.25 -4.88 8.14
C LEU A 42 14.33 -5.03 7.06
N LYS A 43 14.11 -4.41 5.90
CA LYS A 43 15.04 -4.45 4.77
C LYS A 43 15.71 -3.10 4.52
N TYR A 44 15.04 -2.04 4.95
CA TYR A 44 15.10 -0.74 4.32
C TYR A 44 14.86 0.36 5.36
N ILE A 45 15.76 1.34 5.45
CA ILE A 45 15.63 2.47 6.38
C ILE A 45 15.72 3.78 5.60
N HIS A 46 14.80 4.70 5.85
CA HIS A 46 14.87 6.03 5.24
C HIS A 46 15.95 6.88 5.93
N GLU A 47 16.72 7.67 5.19
CA GLU A 47 17.75 8.57 5.78
C GLU A 47 17.16 9.57 6.82
N GLN A 48 15.94 10.09 6.62
CA GLN A 48 15.25 10.95 7.61
C GLN A 48 14.40 10.17 8.62
N ALA A 49 14.47 8.82 8.66
CA ALA A 49 13.67 8.02 9.59
C ALA A 49 13.79 8.51 11.05
N PHE A 50 14.96 9.02 11.42
CA PHE A 50 15.26 9.51 12.76
C PHE A 50 15.25 11.03 12.90
N GLY A 51 14.83 11.78 11.87
CA GLY A 51 14.89 13.24 11.84
C GLY A 51 14.09 13.93 12.95
N ALA A 52 13.03 13.28 13.46
CA ALA A 52 12.22 13.75 14.58
C ALA A 52 12.79 13.37 15.97
N ASN A 53 13.70 12.40 16.04
CA ASN A 53 14.15 11.76 17.28
C ASN A 53 15.53 12.27 17.69
N ARG A 54 15.65 13.58 17.96
CA ARG A 54 16.94 14.25 18.26
C ARG A 54 17.67 13.76 19.53
N LYS A 55 17.00 12.97 20.37
CA LYS A 55 17.59 12.38 21.58
C LYS A 55 18.09 10.96 21.36
N LEU A 56 17.82 10.39 20.19
CA LEU A 56 18.25 9.06 19.83
C LEU A 56 19.78 9.03 19.88
N ASN A 57 20.36 7.99 20.45
CA ASN A 57 21.80 7.81 20.52
C ASN A 57 22.22 6.36 20.26
N GLU A 58 21.27 5.43 20.25
CA GLU A 58 21.54 4.02 19.96
C GLU A 58 20.38 3.38 19.20
N ILE A 59 20.73 2.66 18.13
CA ILE A 59 19.84 1.73 17.43
C ILE A 59 20.44 0.32 17.41
N ILE A 60 19.58 -0.66 17.63
CA ILE A 60 19.91 -2.10 17.56
C ILE A 60 19.03 -2.71 16.47
N LEU A 61 19.65 -3.29 15.43
CA LEU A 61 18.94 -3.77 14.22
C LEU A 61 19.03 -5.28 14.02
N GLN A 62 19.09 -6.02 15.13
CA GLN A 62 19.46 -7.43 15.14
C GLN A 62 18.54 -8.33 14.29
N ARG A 63 19.13 -9.29 13.56
CA ARG A 63 18.38 -10.31 12.79
C ARG A 63 17.36 -9.71 11.81
N ASN A 64 17.74 -8.66 11.10
CA ASN A 64 16.93 -8.11 10.01
C ASN A 64 17.62 -8.34 8.64
N PRO A 65 16.85 -8.68 7.60
CA PRO A 65 17.38 -8.90 6.24
C PRO A 65 17.68 -7.57 5.52
N LEU A 66 18.52 -6.72 6.12
CA LEU A 66 18.90 -5.42 5.57
C LEU A 66 19.56 -5.57 4.20
N GLN A 67 19.17 -4.74 3.24
CA GLN A 67 19.81 -4.71 1.92
C GLN A 67 20.93 -3.68 1.87
N CYS A 68 22.12 -4.10 1.42
CA CYS A 68 23.29 -3.25 1.23
C CYS A 68 23.09 -2.33 0.02
N ASN A 69 22.40 -1.21 0.23
CA ASN A 69 22.21 -0.17 -0.78
C ASN A 69 22.12 1.20 -0.09
N CYS A 70 21.72 2.23 -0.84
CA CYS A 70 21.56 3.59 -0.35
C CYS A 70 20.70 3.72 0.93
N SER A 71 19.77 2.80 1.19
CA SER A 71 18.87 2.84 2.36
C SER A 71 19.57 2.57 3.70
N VAL A 72 20.75 1.96 3.70
CA VAL A 72 21.51 1.71 4.93
C VAL A 72 22.88 2.37 4.88
N ALA A 73 23.29 2.91 3.73
CA ALA A 73 24.58 3.56 3.55
C ALA A 73 24.83 4.68 4.57
N PHE A 74 23.80 5.45 4.92
CA PHE A 74 23.91 6.54 5.90
C PHE A 74 24.15 6.06 7.35
N LEU A 75 23.89 4.78 7.64
CA LEU A 75 24.16 4.17 8.94
C LEU A 75 25.62 3.71 9.08
N ARG A 76 26.42 3.85 8.02
CA ARG A 76 27.83 3.46 8.04
C ARG A 76 28.57 4.21 9.15
N GLN A 77 29.28 3.44 9.94
CA GLN A 77 30.28 3.95 10.87
C GLN A 77 31.65 3.73 10.22
N GLY A 78 32.44 4.78 10.10
CA GLY A 78 33.82 4.67 9.61
C GLY A 78 34.66 3.83 10.56
N ALA A 79 35.69 3.14 10.06
CA ALA A 79 36.64 2.39 10.88
C ALA A 79 37.39 3.27 11.92
N ASP A 80 37.36 4.58 11.72
CA ASP A 80 37.92 5.62 12.58
C ASP A 80 36.90 6.30 13.51
N GLY A 81 35.60 5.95 13.43
CA GLY A 81 34.51 6.60 14.16
C GLY A 81 34.23 8.06 13.76
N LEU A 82 35.01 8.63 12.84
CA LEU A 82 34.95 10.03 12.42
C LEU A 82 34.35 10.19 11.01
N SER A 83 34.35 9.13 10.20
CA SER A 83 33.79 9.12 8.85
C SER A 83 32.31 8.68 8.79
N SER A 84 31.56 8.79 9.90
CA SER A 84 30.14 8.46 9.93
C SER A 84 29.26 9.63 9.50
N MET A 85 28.24 9.37 8.68
CA MET A 85 27.20 10.37 8.37
C MET A 85 26.35 10.74 9.60
N LEU A 86 26.29 9.85 10.60
CA LEU A 86 25.57 10.07 11.86
C LEU A 86 26.51 9.85 13.07
N PRO A 87 27.43 10.78 13.35
CA PRO A 87 28.45 10.62 14.40
C PRO A 87 27.88 10.54 15.82
N TRP A 88 26.62 10.94 16.01
CA TRP A 88 25.93 10.92 17.28
C TRP A 88 25.19 9.60 17.55
N LEU A 89 25.06 8.72 16.54
CA LEU A 89 24.22 7.53 16.60
C LEU A 89 25.07 6.25 16.62
N ALA A 90 24.99 5.50 17.73
CA ALA A 90 25.49 4.14 17.78
C ALA A 90 24.55 3.20 17.03
N VAL A 91 25.08 2.44 16.07
CA VAL A 91 24.35 1.46 15.27
C VAL A 91 24.97 0.10 15.52
N THR A 92 24.21 -0.85 16.07
CA THR A 92 24.74 -2.19 16.41
C THR A 92 23.83 -3.31 15.92
N ASP A 93 24.41 -4.48 15.67
CA ASP A 93 23.67 -5.75 15.47
C ASP A 93 23.27 -6.39 16.82
N GLY A 94 23.57 -5.74 17.96
CA GLY A 94 23.21 -6.21 19.29
C GLY A 94 23.88 -7.54 19.71
N THR A 95 24.91 -8.00 18.98
CA THR A 95 25.70 -9.18 19.37
C THR A 95 26.92 -8.77 20.17
N VAL A 96 27.20 -9.48 21.25
CA VAL A 96 28.34 -9.15 22.13
C VAL A 96 29.64 -9.54 21.43
N GLY A 97 30.43 -8.54 21.00
CA GLY A 97 31.77 -8.72 20.46
C GLY A 97 31.91 -8.57 18.93
N ASP A 98 30.81 -8.43 18.19
CA ASP A 98 30.78 -8.00 16.79
C ASP A 98 29.64 -6.97 16.68
N ASP A 99 29.94 -5.71 17.00
CA ASP A 99 28.97 -4.60 16.96
C ASP A 99 28.67 -4.15 15.52
N GLU A 100 29.30 -4.79 14.53
CA GLU A 100 29.30 -4.33 13.15
C GLU A 100 28.04 -4.79 12.40
N LEU A 101 27.22 -3.83 11.99
CA LEU A 101 25.99 -4.11 11.26
C LEU A 101 26.29 -4.75 9.91
N ARG A 102 25.57 -5.84 9.61
CA ARG A 102 25.69 -6.60 8.37
C ARG A 102 24.44 -6.44 7.51
N CYS A 103 24.64 -6.46 6.19
CA CYS A 103 23.57 -6.41 5.20
C CYS A 103 23.84 -7.41 4.06
N ARG A 104 22.84 -7.62 3.20
CA ARG A 104 22.90 -8.50 2.02
C ARG A 104 23.04 -7.69 0.73
N LYS A 105 23.96 -8.07 -0.16
CA LYS A 105 24.21 -7.37 -1.44
C LYS A 105 23.18 -7.62 -2.56
N ASP A 106 22.23 -8.56 -2.43
CA ASP A 106 21.24 -8.83 -3.47
C ASP A 106 19.81 -9.16 -2.98
N GLY A 107 18.85 -8.98 -3.90
CA GLY A 107 17.42 -9.32 -3.81
C GLY A 107 17.14 -10.82 -3.65
N PRO A 108 15.93 -11.33 -4.00
CA PRO A 108 15.42 -12.61 -3.50
C PRO A 108 16.04 -13.82 -4.22
N SER A 109 17.33 -14.09 -4.02
CA SER A 109 17.92 -15.40 -4.30
C SER A 109 18.11 -16.14 -2.98
N LEU A 110 17.26 -17.14 -2.76
CA LEU A 110 17.51 -18.21 -1.80
C LEU A 110 18.64 -19.08 -2.36
N GLN A 111 19.89 -18.63 -2.23
CA GLN A 111 21.03 -19.52 -2.36
C GLN A 111 21.81 -19.51 -1.06
N THR A 112 21.70 -20.64 -0.37
CA THR A 112 22.44 -21.03 0.82
C THR A 112 23.92 -20.69 0.68
N GLY A 113 24.32 -19.56 1.24
CA GLY A 113 25.67 -19.01 1.13
C GLY A 113 25.78 -17.47 1.19
N ASP A 114 24.66 -16.73 1.28
CA ASP A 114 24.59 -15.26 1.33
C ASP A 114 25.81 -14.61 2.03
N GLU A 115 26.71 -13.99 1.24
CA GLU A 115 27.79 -13.15 1.73
C GLU A 115 27.19 -11.92 2.44
N HIS A 116 27.05 -12.02 3.76
CA HIS A 116 26.70 -10.88 4.60
C HIS A 116 27.89 -9.92 4.61
N THR A 117 27.72 -8.78 3.95
CA THR A 117 28.76 -7.74 3.87
C THR A 117 28.62 -6.81 5.08
N ARG A 118 29.74 -6.39 5.66
CA ARG A 118 29.74 -5.37 6.70
C ARG A 118 29.38 -4.03 6.09
N LEU A 119 28.61 -3.23 6.78
CA LEU A 119 28.21 -1.91 6.28
C LEU A 119 29.42 -0.98 6.04
N SER A 120 30.49 -1.18 6.80
CA SER A 120 31.79 -0.53 6.67
C SER A 120 32.57 -0.91 5.40
N ASP A 121 32.28 -2.07 4.80
CA ASP A 121 32.96 -2.61 3.62
C ASP A 121 32.26 -2.22 2.30
N LEU A 122 31.20 -1.40 2.35
CA LEU A 122 30.52 -0.94 1.15
C LEU A 122 31.42 0.04 0.37
N ASP A 123 31.68 -0.25 -0.90
CA ASP A 123 32.46 0.63 -1.77
C ASP A 123 31.60 1.86 -2.14
N TYR A 124 32.15 3.06 -1.99
CA TYR A 124 31.40 4.32 -2.07
C TYR A 124 31.49 4.95 -3.47
N ASP A 125 31.42 4.14 -4.52
CA ASP A 125 31.46 4.64 -5.90
C ASP A 125 30.03 4.88 -6.41
N GLY A 126 29.54 6.12 -6.29
CA GLY A 126 28.43 6.69 -7.08
C GLY A 126 27.00 6.11 -6.94
N GLU A 127 26.82 4.87 -6.48
CA GLU A 127 25.55 4.12 -6.45
C GLU A 127 24.73 4.33 -5.17
N ASN A 128 25.17 5.22 -4.27
CA ASN A 128 24.51 5.46 -2.98
C ASN A 128 23.40 6.53 -3.04
N THR A 129 23.03 7.00 -4.25
CA THR A 129 21.89 7.91 -4.40
C THR A 129 20.62 7.08 -4.48
N CYS A 130 19.79 7.27 -3.46
CA CYS A 130 18.47 6.70 -3.39
C CYS A 130 17.53 7.53 -4.29
N GLU A 131 16.86 6.86 -5.23
CA GLU A 131 15.95 7.46 -6.19
C GLU A 131 14.52 7.02 -5.93
N ALA A 132 13.59 7.99 -5.85
CA ALA A 132 12.18 7.68 -5.65
C ALA A 132 11.64 6.82 -6.80
N PRO A 133 10.67 5.92 -6.55
CA PRO A 133 10.10 5.05 -7.56
C PRO A 133 9.43 5.87 -8.65
N ASN A 134 9.73 5.56 -9.90
CA ASN A 134 9.06 6.13 -11.06
C ASN A 134 8.29 5.02 -11.79
N ILE A 135 6.96 5.11 -11.79
CA ILE A 135 6.11 4.19 -12.55
C ILE A 135 6.24 4.54 -14.04
N THR A 136 6.96 3.71 -14.78
CA THR A 136 7.24 3.88 -16.21
C THR A 136 6.06 3.45 -17.07
N TYR A 137 5.32 2.45 -16.63
CA TYR A 137 4.16 1.91 -17.35
C TYR A 137 3.04 1.52 -16.39
N VAL A 138 1.81 1.76 -16.82
CA VAL A 138 0.60 1.23 -16.20
C VAL A 138 -0.41 0.94 -17.30
N SER A 139 -1.17 -0.15 -17.19
CA SER A 139 -2.20 -0.49 -18.16
C SER A 139 -3.17 0.66 -18.41
N PRO A 140 -3.66 0.83 -19.66
CA PRO A 140 -4.72 1.77 -19.95
C PRO A 140 -6.02 1.36 -19.24
N ALA A 141 -7.00 2.28 -19.23
CA ALA A 141 -8.32 2.00 -18.67
C ALA A 141 -8.90 0.68 -19.22
N GLN A 142 -9.46 -0.13 -18.33
CA GLN A 142 -10.00 -1.45 -18.65
C GLN A 142 -11.53 -1.41 -18.56
N THR A 143 -12.19 -2.08 -19.51
CA THR A 143 -13.65 -2.18 -19.56
C THR A 143 -14.08 -3.63 -19.70
N ALA A 144 -15.03 -4.06 -18.86
CA ALA A 144 -15.74 -5.33 -18.98
C ALA A 144 -17.18 -5.08 -19.47
N GLU A 145 -17.64 -5.88 -20.41
CA GLU A 145 -19.00 -5.78 -20.96
C GLU A 145 -20.04 -6.35 -20.00
N GLN A 146 -19.63 -7.30 -19.16
CA GLN A 146 -20.48 -7.90 -18.14
C GLN A 146 -19.67 -8.36 -16.92
N GLU A 147 -20.38 -8.70 -15.84
CA GLU A 147 -19.74 -9.33 -14.68
C GLU A 147 -19.16 -10.70 -15.06
N ASN A 148 -18.08 -11.07 -14.37
CA ASN A 148 -17.27 -12.28 -14.59
C ASN A 148 -16.34 -12.28 -15.81
N ASP A 149 -16.34 -11.24 -16.63
CA ASP A 149 -15.30 -11.03 -17.64
C ASP A 149 -13.92 -10.95 -16.97
N THR A 150 -12.86 -11.26 -17.73
CA THR A 150 -11.49 -11.23 -17.21
C THR A 150 -10.84 -9.89 -17.54
N LEU A 151 -10.29 -9.23 -16.52
CA LEU A 151 -9.56 -7.97 -16.64
C LEU A 151 -8.07 -8.20 -16.38
N HIS A 152 -7.21 -7.55 -17.16
CA HIS A 152 -5.77 -7.66 -17.05
C HIS A 152 -5.15 -6.30 -16.78
N PHE A 153 -4.31 -6.25 -15.74
CA PHE A 153 -3.57 -5.07 -15.34
C PHE A 153 -2.09 -5.40 -15.23
N GLU A 154 -1.28 -4.44 -15.61
CA GLU A 154 0.17 -4.50 -15.59
C GLU A 154 0.71 -3.13 -15.17
N CYS A 155 1.79 -3.16 -14.41
CA CYS A 155 2.47 -1.97 -13.94
C CYS A 155 3.97 -2.24 -13.85
N SER A 156 4.76 -1.27 -14.29
CA SER A 156 6.22 -1.33 -14.24
C SER A 156 6.77 -0.06 -13.62
N ALA A 157 7.79 -0.21 -12.79
CA ALA A 157 8.46 0.91 -12.15
C ALA A 157 9.97 0.69 -12.07
N VAL A 158 10.70 1.79 -12.06
CA VAL A 158 12.14 1.85 -11.78
C VAL A 158 12.36 2.64 -10.49
N GLY A 159 13.51 2.48 -9.86
CA GLY A 159 13.89 3.22 -8.67
C GLY A 159 15.07 2.57 -7.97
N ILE A 160 15.70 3.32 -7.07
CA ILE A 160 16.86 2.85 -6.31
C ILE A 160 16.56 3.08 -4.81
N PRO A 161 16.39 2.02 -4.02
CA PRO A 161 16.36 0.60 -4.38
C PRO A 161 15.16 0.27 -5.28
N THR A 162 15.25 -0.87 -5.97
CA THR A 162 14.17 -1.41 -6.81
C THR A 162 12.85 -1.43 -6.00
N PRO A 163 11.78 -0.80 -6.49
CA PRO A 163 10.56 -0.62 -5.70
C PRO A 163 9.73 -1.90 -5.60
N ASP A 164 9.01 -2.05 -4.48
CA ASP A 164 7.95 -3.04 -4.33
C ASP A 164 6.67 -2.52 -5.00
N LEU A 165 6.04 -3.35 -5.84
CA LEU A 165 4.79 -3.01 -6.53
C LEU A 165 3.57 -3.62 -5.83
N LYS A 166 2.53 -2.80 -5.65
CA LYS A 166 1.27 -3.19 -5.00
C LYS A 166 0.08 -2.60 -5.74
N TRP A 167 -1.05 -3.30 -5.66
CA TRP A 167 -2.32 -2.86 -6.22
C TRP A 167 -3.29 -2.52 -5.10
N GLN A 168 -3.93 -1.35 -5.19
CA GLN A 168 -4.88 -0.89 -4.19
C GLN A 168 -6.04 -0.13 -4.84
N TRP A 169 -7.25 -0.41 -4.39
CA TRP A 169 -8.41 0.38 -4.80
C TRP A 169 -8.44 1.72 -4.08
N THR A 170 -8.92 2.76 -4.75
CA THR A 170 -8.99 4.12 -4.19
C THR A 170 -9.88 4.22 -2.95
N ASP A 171 -10.85 3.33 -2.79
CA ASP A 171 -11.66 3.23 -1.56
C ASP A 171 -10.97 2.52 -0.38
N GLY A 172 -9.76 2.00 -0.58
CA GLY A 172 -8.96 1.32 0.43
C GLY A 172 -9.43 -0.10 0.77
N PHE A 173 -10.50 -0.62 0.16
CA PHE A 173 -11.02 -1.95 0.47
C PHE A 173 -10.34 -3.03 -0.37
N ALA A 174 -9.83 -4.06 0.31
CA ALA A 174 -9.28 -5.24 -0.34
C ALA A 174 -10.39 -6.09 -0.98
N ARG A 175 -10.09 -6.67 -2.14
CA ARG A 175 -11.03 -7.46 -2.96
C ARG A 175 -10.44 -8.82 -3.37
N PRO A 176 -9.98 -9.66 -2.42
CA PRO A 176 -9.26 -10.89 -2.72
C PRO A 176 -10.10 -11.91 -3.49
N ASP A 177 -11.42 -11.94 -3.27
CA ASP A 177 -12.34 -12.92 -3.89
C ASP A 177 -12.41 -12.83 -5.41
N TYR A 178 -11.98 -11.70 -5.97
CA TYR A 178 -12.00 -11.45 -7.41
C TYR A 178 -10.63 -11.58 -8.06
N VAL A 179 -9.56 -11.81 -7.28
CA VAL A 179 -8.21 -11.99 -7.80
C VAL A 179 -8.10 -13.39 -8.38
N LEU A 180 -7.84 -13.47 -9.69
CA LEU A 180 -7.60 -14.74 -10.38
C LEU A 180 -6.13 -15.12 -10.34
N SER A 181 -5.24 -14.13 -10.52
CA SER A 181 -3.79 -14.32 -10.39
C SER A 181 -3.08 -12.99 -10.16
N ALA A 182 -1.94 -13.04 -9.46
CA ALA A 182 -1.00 -11.93 -9.33
C ALA A 182 0.42 -12.48 -9.54
N SER A 183 1.23 -11.81 -10.37
CA SER A 183 2.61 -12.20 -10.66
C SER A 183 3.52 -10.98 -10.74
N ASN A 184 4.79 -11.13 -10.39
CA ASN A 184 5.81 -10.10 -10.64
C ASN A 184 6.52 -10.29 -11.99
N GLU A 185 6.09 -11.28 -12.76
CA GLU A 185 6.57 -11.58 -14.11
C GLU A 185 5.66 -10.92 -15.13
N CYS A 186 6.26 -10.18 -16.06
CA CYS A 186 5.62 -9.51 -17.18
C CYS A 186 6.27 -9.96 -18.49
N SER A 187 5.49 -10.02 -19.58
CA SER A 187 5.98 -10.55 -20.86
C SER A 187 6.81 -9.51 -21.62
N ASN A 188 8.03 -9.93 -21.98
CA ASN A 188 9.03 -9.29 -22.84
C ASN A 188 10.07 -8.40 -22.13
N GLU A 189 11.08 -9.05 -21.57
CA GLU A 189 12.41 -8.46 -21.43
C GLU A 189 13.04 -8.27 -22.83
N THR A 190 12.80 -7.12 -23.46
CA THR A 190 13.74 -6.65 -24.48
C THR A 190 14.93 -6.04 -23.76
N ASN A 191 16.00 -6.84 -23.71
CA ASN A 191 17.41 -6.50 -23.51
C ASN A 191 17.77 -5.03 -23.24
N SER A 192 18.63 -4.86 -22.23
CA SER A 192 19.68 -3.85 -22.15
C SER A 192 19.29 -2.44 -21.68
N SER A 193 18.83 -2.33 -20.45
CA SER A 193 19.24 -1.20 -19.59
C SER A 193 19.66 -1.72 -18.23
N SER A 194 20.76 -1.19 -17.70
CA SER A 194 21.30 -1.45 -16.37
C SER A 194 20.37 -1.06 -15.21
N GLU A 195 19.17 -0.54 -15.49
CA GLU A 195 18.13 -0.26 -14.50
C GLU A 195 17.26 -1.52 -14.28
N LYS A 196 17.32 -2.08 -13.06
CA LYS A 196 16.44 -3.18 -12.63
C LYS A 196 14.98 -2.70 -12.59
N VAL A 197 14.23 -2.90 -13.68
CA VAL A 197 12.80 -2.61 -13.78
C VAL A 197 12.02 -3.67 -12.98
N GLN A 198 11.17 -3.24 -12.05
CA GLN A 198 10.22 -4.13 -11.40
C GLN A 198 8.90 -4.11 -12.17
N CYS A 199 8.24 -5.27 -12.26
CA CYS A 199 6.92 -5.39 -12.86
C CYS A 199 5.94 -6.15 -11.98
N SER A 200 4.65 -5.85 -12.14
CA SER A 200 3.54 -6.53 -11.47
C SER A 200 2.35 -6.65 -12.41
N ARG A 201 1.80 -7.86 -12.49
CA ARG A 201 0.61 -8.20 -13.25
C ARG A 201 -0.49 -8.68 -12.31
N LEU A 202 -1.69 -8.18 -12.51
CA LEU A 202 -2.89 -8.52 -11.76
C LEU A 202 -4.00 -8.92 -12.73
N THR A 203 -4.56 -10.11 -12.55
CA THR A 203 -5.72 -10.59 -13.29
C THR A 203 -6.91 -10.68 -12.37
N LEU A 204 -8.00 -10.03 -12.74
CA LEU A 204 -9.23 -9.95 -11.95
C LEU A 204 -10.43 -10.51 -12.69
N ARG A 205 -11.38 -11.04 -11.94
CA ARG A 205 -12.74 -11.29 -12.38
C ARG A 205 -13.57 -10.02 -12.21
N ALA A 206 -14.15 -9.51 -13.28
CA ALA A 206 -14.93 -8.29 -13.29
C ALA A 206 -16.15 -8.37 -12.36
N ASN A 207 -16.36 -7.32 -11.58
CA ASN A 207 -17.54 -7.13 -10.76
C ASN A 207 -17.94 -5.66 -10.74
N VAL A 208 -19.25 -5.36 -10.76
CA VAL A 208 -19.75 -3.99 -10.83
C VAL A 208 -19.29 -3.11 -9.65
N ARG A 209 -18.94 -3.71 -8.51
CA ARG A 209 -18.40 -3.01 -7.32
C ARG A 209 -16.96 -2.50 -7.52
N MET A 210 -16.35 -2.82 -8.66
CA MET A 210 -15.00 -2.38 -9.05
C MET A 210 -14.98 -1.07 -9.86
N ASN A 211 -16.14 -0.41 -10.08
CA ASN A 211 -16.24 0.81 -10.89
C ASN A 211 -15.66 2.05 -10.20
N GLN A 212 -14.36 2.00 -9.96
CA GLN A 212 -13.55 3.01 -9.32
C GLN A 212 -12.10 2.87 -9.80
N PRO A 213 -11.25 3.89 -9.59
CA PRO A 213 -9.84 3.76 -9.95
C PRO A 213 -9.12 2.70 -9.11
N LEU A 214 -8.33 1.88 -9.80
CA LEU A 214 -7.35 0.95 -9.24
C LEU A 214 -5.96 1.62 -9.29
N LEU A 215 -5.27 1.72 -8.17
CA LEU A 215 -3.94 2.29 -8.07
C LEU A 215 -2.89 1.20 -8.23
N CYS A 216 -1.93 1.40 -9.14
CA CYS A 216 -0.62 0.80 -9.01
C CYS A 216 0.23 1.70 -8.12
N ILE A 217 0.81 1.13 -7.08
CA ILE A 217 1.66 1.81 -6.10
C ILE A 217 3.05 1.17 -6.17
N ALA A 218 4.08 2.00 -6.36
CA ALA A 218 5.48 1.64 -6.30
C ALA A 218 6.11 2.27 -5.07
N GLU A 219 6.66 1.46 -4.17
CA GLU A 219 7.22 1.93 -2.89
C GLU A 219 8.68 1.53 -2.76
N ASN A 220 9.52 2.47 -2.33
CA ASN A 220 10.84 2.18 -1.80
C ASN A 220 11.13 3.06 -0.58
N VAL A 221 12.39 3.13 -0.14
CA VAL A 221 12.80 3.87 1.07
C VAL A 221 12.66 5.38 0.99
N VAL A 222 12.66 5.99 -0.19
CA VAL A 222 12.68 7.45 -0.35
C VAL A 222 11.28 8.01 -0.30
N TYR A 223 10.35 7.39 -1.02
CA TYR A 223 8.93 7.73 -1.03
C TYR A 223 8.17 6.75 -1.95
N GLY A 224 6.83 6.72 -1.91
CA GLY A 224 6.04 5.94 -2.86
C GLY A 224 5.51 6.80 -4.03
N SER A 225 5.39 6.23 -5.23
CA SER A 225 4.61 6.81 -6.32
C SER A 225 3.39 5.94 -6.64
N SER A 226 2.33 6.57 -7.16
CA SER A 226 1.12 5.83 -7.52
C SER A 226 0.53 6.37 -8.82
N LYS A 227 0.02 5.47 -9.68
CA LYS A 227 -0.74 5.83 -10.87
C LYS A 227 -2.10 5.13 -10.89
N PRO A 228 -3.20 5.85 -11.15
CA PRO A 228 -4.54 5.26 -11.26
C PRO A 228 -4.80 4.64 -12.63
N VAL A 229 -5.57 3.56 -12.64
CA VAL A 229 -6.19 2.93 -13.81
C VAL A 229 -7.70 2.96 -13.62
N ASN A 230 -8.41 3.51 -14.58
CA ASN A 230 -9.87 3.50 -14.53
C ASN A 230 -10.40 2.12 -14.90
N VAL A 231 -11.31 1.59 -14.07
CA VAL A 231 -11.98 0.32 -14.29
C VAL A 231 -13.46 0.58 -14.49
N THR A 232 -14.01 0.05 -15.58
CA THR A 232 -15.44 0.11 -15.87
C THR A 232 -15.99 -1.28 -16.12
N VAL A 233 -17.01 -1.67 -15.38
CA VAL A 233 -17.71 -2.95 -15.52
C VAL A 233 -19.17 -2.63 -15.75
N TYR A 234 -19.69 -2.99 -16.91
CA TYR A 234 -21.12 -2.85 -17.19
C TYR A 234 -21.89 -3.98 -16.49
N ALA A 235 -23.05 -3.62 -15.93
CA ALA A 235 -23.93 -4.59 -15.31
C ALA A 235 -25.38 -4.10 -15.34
N PRO A 236 -26.35 -4.99 -15.60
CA PRO A 236 -27.75 -4.63 -15.54
C PRO A 236 -28.16 -4.24 -14.11
N PRO A 237 -29.21 -3.41 -13.93
CA PRO A 237 -29.68 -3.04 -12.61
C PRO A 237 -30.13 -4.24 -11.78
N SER A 238 -29.52 -4.39 -10.61
CA SER A 238 -29.88 -5.40 -9.62
C SER A 238 -30.30 -4.73 -8.30
N VAL A 239 -31.29 -5.30 -7.62
CA VAL A 239 -31.70 -4.87 -6.27
C VAL A 239 -31.08 -5.80 -5.25
N THR A 240 -30.27 -5.26 -4.34
CA THR A 240 -29.59 -6.04 -3.30
C THR A 240 -30.24 -5.87 -1.94
N ILE A 241 -30.75 -4.69 -1.64
CA ILE A 241 -31.40 -4.40 -0.36
C ILE A 241 -32.74 -3.74 -0.63
N PHE A 242 -33.78 -4.26 0.01
CA PHE A 242 -35.10 -3.64 0.11
C PHE A 242 -35.48 -3.64 1.59
N ARG A 243 -35.53 -2.47 2.22
CA ARG A 243 -35.82 -2.31 3.66
C ARG A 243 -36.96 -1.36 3.89
N PHE A 244 -37.77 -1.68 4.89
CA PHE A 244 -38.85 -0.83 5.39
C PHE A 244 -38.45 -0.24 6.75
N ASP A 245 -38.47 1.08 6.85
CA ASP A 245 -38.36 1.82 8.09
C ASP A 245 -39.77 2.27 8.53
N ASN A 246 -40.18 1.78 9.70
CA ASN A 246 -41.48 2.04 10.29
C ASN A 246 -41.53 3.33 11.13
N ARG A 247 -40.43 4.08 11.20
CA ARG A 247 -40.41 5.43 11.78
C ARG A 247 -41.20 6.37 10.89
N ARG A 248 -41.88 7.36 11.47
CA ARG A 248 -42.66 8.34 10.70
C ARG A 248 -41.74 9.46 10.19
N PRO A 249 -41.77 9.81 8.89
CA PRO A 249 -42.59 9.22 7.81
C PRO A 249 -42.08 7.84 7.36
N LEU A 250 -43.01 6.95 7.04
CA LEU A 250 -42.70 5.58 6.62
C LEU A 250 -41.77 5.61 5.41
N THR A 251 -40.64 4.91 5.47
CA THR A 251 -39.62 4.99 4.41
C THR A 251 -39.22 3.61 3.91
N PHE A 252 -39.30 3.39 2.61
CA PHE A 252 -38.66 2.24 1.97
C PHE A 252 -37.30 2.66 1.43
N HIS A 253 -36.26 1.89 1.77
CA HIS A 253 -34.91 2.05 1.27
C HIS A 253 -34.58 0.93 0.29
N VAL A 254 -34.17 1.31 -0.91
CA VAL A 254 -33.70 0.39 -1.94
C VAL A 254 -32.26 0.71 -2.29
N LEU A 255 -31.43 -0.32 -2.29
CA LEU A 255 -30.06 -0.25 -2.75
C LEU A 255 -29.86 -1.31 -3.83
N GLY A 256 -29.09 -0.93 -4.84
CA GLY A 256 -28.76 -1.80 -5.93
C GLY A 256 -27.44 -1.41 -6.57
N TYR A 257 -26.99 -2.26 -7.49
CA TYR A 257 -25.82 -2.00 -8.31
C TYR A 257 -26.20 -2.05 -9.78
N ALA A 258 -25.64 -1.13 -10.55
CA ALA A 258 -25.77 -1.09 -11.99
C ALA A 258 -24.66 -0.20 -12.55
N TRP A 259 -24.24 -0.48 -13.79
CA TRP A 259 -23.50 0.50 -14.54
C TRP A 259 -23.87 0.45 -16.02
N PRO A 260 -24.26 1.59 -16.63
CA PRO A 260 -24.48 2.89 -15.98
C PRO A 260 -25.63 2.82 -14.93
N PRO A 261 -25.68 3.75 -13.97
CA PRO A 261 -26.77 3.81 -13.00
C PRO A 261 -28.13 3.95 -13.70
N PRO A 262 -29.22 3.37 -13.16
CA PRO A 262 -30.54 3.47 -13.78
C PRO A 262 -31.04 4.92 -13.76
N TYR A 263 -31.69 5.34 -14.85
CA TYR A 263 -32.28 6.67 -14.96
C TYR A 263 -33.49 6.87 -14.04
N PHE A 264 -34.25 5.80 -13.80
CA PHE A 264 -35.44 5.82 -12.94
C PHE A 264 -35.58 4.51 -12.18
N VAL A 265 -36.21 4.58 -11.01
CA VAL A 265 -36.62 3.43 -10.20
C VAL A 265 -38.11 3.60 -9.92
N ASN A 266 -38.90 2.61 -10.34
CA ASN A 266 -40.35 2.62 -10.12
C ASN A 266 -40.70 1.68 -8.96
N PHE A 267 -41.52 2.19 -8.05
CA PHE A 267 -42.16 1.40 -7.00
C PHE A 267 -43.58 1.07 -7.44
N THR A 268 -44.03 -0.15 -7.19
CA THR A 268 -45.42 -0.56 -7.37
C THR A 268 -45.93 -1.27 -6.13
N VAL A 269 -47.20 -1.08 -5.80
CA VAL A 269 -47.91 -1.79 -4.75
C VAL A 269 -48.95 -2.66 -5.44
N ASN A 270 -48.84 -3.98 -5.31
CA ASN A 270 -49.70 -4.94 -6.00
C ASN A 270 -49.79 -4.72 -7.52
N GLY A 271 -48.68 -4.33 -8.15
CA GLY A 271 -48.60 -4.07 -9.60
C GLY A 271 -49.07 -2.69 -10.05
N VAL A 272 -49.56 -1.83 -9.14
CA VAL A 272 -50.03 -0.48 -9.44
C VAL A 272 -49.07 0.58 -8.87
N PRO A 273 -48.75 1.68 -9.59
CA PRO A 273 -47.96 2.77 -9.03
C PRO A 273 -48.62 3.34 -7.77
N PRO A 274 -47.88 3.51 -6.66
CA PRO A 274 -48.45 4.07 -5.45
C PRO A 274 -48.83 5.54 -5.67
N ASN A 275 -49.97 5.96 -5.12
CA ASN A 275 -50.43 7.35 -5.17
C ASN A 275 -49.68 8.19 -4.13
N ILE A 276 -48.35 8.26 -4.27
CA ILE A 276 -47.45 9.03 -3.40
C ILE A 276 -46.85 10.15 -4.25
N PRO A 277 -47.15 11.43 -3.97
CA PRO A 277 -46.55 12.54 -4.69
C PRO A 277 -45.06 12.66 -4.32
N GLY A 278 -44.17 12.41 -5.28
CA GLY A 278 -42.74 12.62 -5.07
C GLY A 278 -41.88 12.23 -6.27
N ARG A 279 -41.01 13.13 -6.71
CA ARG A 279 -39.90 12.79 -7.61
C ARG A 279 -38.90 11.94 -6.83
N PHE A 280 -38.57 10.77 -7.37
CA PHE A 280 -37.64 9.82 -6.74
C PHE A 280 -36.21 10.36 -6.83
N LEU A 281 -35.61 10.65 -5.68
CA LEU A 281 -34.22 11.05 -5.61
C LEU A 281 -33.33 9.81 -5.76
N LEU A 282 -32.87 9.57 -6.98
CA LEU A 282 -31.72 8.72 -7.23
C LEU A 282 -30.50 9.45 -6.65
N ARG A 283 -29.90 8.89 -5.59
CA ARG A 283 -28.55 9.27 -5.20
C ARG A 283 -27.63 8.12 -5.55
N THR A 284 -26.70 8.38 -6.45
CA THR A 284 -25.50 7.56 -6.55
C THR A 284 -24.69 7.80 -5.28
N SER A 285 -24.34 6.73 -4.57
CA SER A 285 -23.43 6.84 -3.43
C SER A 285 -21.99 6.71 -3.93
N ASN A 286 -21.10 7.47 -3.30
CA ASN A 286 -19.73 7.71 -3.73
C ASN A 286 -18.82 6.46 -3.67
N ASP A 287 -19.20 5.41 -2.95
CA ASP A 287 -18.25 4.35 -2.56
C ASP A 287 -17.78 3.47 -3.73
N THR A 288 -18.59 3.28 -4.78
CA THR A 288 -18.19 2.44 -5.94
C THR A 288 -18.64 2.97 -7.30
N GLY A 289 -19.21 4.18 -7.38
CA GLY A 289 -19.79 4.77 -8.60
C GLY A 289 -21.05 4.07 -9.16
N ALA A 290 -21.11 2.74 -9.09
CA ALA A 290 -22.17 1.87 -9.59
C ALA A 290 -23.31 1.57 -8.60
N MET A 291 -23.17 2.01 -7.34
CA MET A 291 -24.23 1.85 -6.35
C MET A 291 -25.28 2.94 -6.52
N TRP A 292 -26.54 2.53 -6.63
CA TRP A 292 -27.67 3.44 -6.69
C TRP A 292 -28.58 3.23 -5.48
N LYS A 293 -29.12 4.33 -4.96
CA LYS A 293 -30.06 4.36 -3.85
C LYS A 293 -31.36 5.04 -4.26
N GLY A 294 -32.48 4.38 -3.98
CA GLY A 294 -33.82 4.95 -4.10
C GLY A 294 -34.55 4.91 -2.75
N ASN A 295 -35.30 5.96 -2.43
CA ASN A 295 -36.15 6.01 -1.25
C ASN A 295 -37.60 6.31 -1.64
N LEU A 296 -38.55 5.65 -0.99
CA LEU A 296 -39.98 5.98 -1.06
C LEU A 296 -40.46 6.39 0.33
N THR A 297 -40.88 7.64 0.51
CA THR A 297 -41.42 8.15 1.77
C THR A 297 -42.93 8.32 1.66
N GLY A 298 -43.70 7.63 2.50
CA GLY A 298 -45.14 7.80 2.63
C GLY A 298 -45.51 8.55 3.90
N THR A 299 -46.44 9.50 3.77
CA THR A 299 -47.18 10.05 4.91
C THR A 299 -48.41 9.18 5.14
N SER A 300 -48.58 8.65 6.35
CA SER A 300 -49.85 8.06 6.74
C SER A 300 -50.89 9.18 6.88
N GLU A 301 -51.93 9.18 6.07
CA GLU A 301 -53.22 9.76 6.47
C GLU A 301 -53.90 8.84 7.49
#